data_AF-A0A7S1FMF6-F1
#
_entry.id   AF-A0A7S1FMF6-F1
#
_cell.length_a   1.000
_cell.length_b   1.000
_cell.length_c   1.000
_cell.angle_alpha   90.00
_cell.angle_beta   90.00
_cell.angle_gamma   90.00
#
_symmetry.space_group_name_H-M   'P 1'
#
loop_
_entity.id
_entity.type
_entity.pdbx_description
1 polymer ?
#
loop_
_entity_poly.entity_id
_entity_poly.type
_entity_poly.pdbx_seq_one_letter_code
_entity_poly.pdbx_strand_id
1 'polypeptide(L)'
;GRPQKGSVKKGQTHPKLGLTIDSRPIEFFNNMISPSFRNSVRKMTNIRAAMDGASNPESRTNYPEFKPFTEDKFDKFFGLFIANGVHSKPRIDWWFKESNTDPLFGNDFTSGIFKLKKRRYMHFKHFL
;
A
#
# COMPACT_ATOMS: atom_id res chain seq x y z
N GLY A 1 -22.68 33.59 21.48
CA GLY A 1 -21.21 33.65 21.55
C GLY A 1 -20.62 32.63 20.59
N ARG A 2 -19.61 33.00 19.80
CA ARG A 2 -18.88 32.02 18.95
C ARG A 2 -18.07 31.10 19.87
N PRO A 3 -18.03 29.78 19.62
CA PRO A 3 -17.17 28.88 20.37
C PRO A 3 -15.70 29.24 20.09
N GLN A 4 -14.92 29.46 21.14
CA GLN A 4 -13.48 29.62 21.04
C GLN A 4 -12.89 28.31 20.50
N LYS A 5 -12.21 28.36 19.35
CA LYS A 5 -11.37 27.26 18.88
C LYS A 5 -10.24 27.08 19.90
N GLY A 6 -10.35 26.05 20.74
CA GLY A 6 -9.28 25.66 21.64
C GLY A 6 -8.01 25.38 20.83
N SER A 7 -6.99 26.20 21.05
CA SER A 7 -5.65 26.00 20.50
C SER A 7 -5.06 24.74 21.14
N VAL A 8 -4.94 23.66 20.35
CA VAL A 8 -4.26 22.42 20.77
C VAL A 8 -2.81 22.75 21.10
N LYS A 9 -2.39 22.50 22.34
CA LYS A 9 -1.02 22.77 22.78
C LYS A 9 -0.07 21.70 22.23
N LYS A 10 1.13 22.10 21.80
CA LYS A 10 2.22 21.19 21.43
C LYS A 10 2.45 20.14 22.54
N GLY A 11 2.56 18.86 22.16
CA GLY A 11 2.75 17.75 23.11
C GLY A 11 1.49 17.17 23.77
N GLN A 12 0.28 17.66 23.48
CA GLN A 12 -0.95 17.06 23.99
C GLN A 12 -1.30 15.79 23.19
N THR A 13 -1.33 14.64 23.87
CA THR A 13 -1.64 13.32 23.27
C THR A 13 -3.15 13.11 23.15
N HIS A 14 -3.57 12.56 22.03
CA HIS A 14 -4.96 12.12 21.86
C HIS A 14 -5.18 10.88 22.77
N PRO A 15 -6.14 10.93 23.72
CA PRO A 15 -6.22 9.97 24.83
C PRO A 15 -6.45 8.52 24.41
N LYS A 16 -7.01 8.29 23.22
CA LYS A 16 -7.23 6.93 22.67
C LYS A 16 -6.15 6.44 21.72
N LEU A 17 -5.39 7.35 21.11
CA LEU A 17 -4.48 7.01 20.00
C LEU A 17 -3.01 7.17 20.38
N GLY A 18 -2.71 7.87 21.50
CA GLY A 18 -1.34 8.19 21.89
C GLY A 18 -0.61 9.11 20.91
N LEU A 19 -1.31 9.68 19.93
CA LEU A 19 -0.76 10.52 18.88
C LEU A 19 -0.77 12.00 19.29
N THR A 20 0.25 12.74 18.88
CA THR A 20 0.34 14.20 19.01
C THR A 20 0.41 14.84 17.63
N ILE A 21 0.31 16.16 17.54
CA ILE A 21 0.54 16.88 16.28
C ILE A 21 1.98 16.71 15.75
N ASP A 22 2.92 16.41 16.64
CA ASP A 22 4.33 16.18 16.31
C ASP A 22 4.62 14.71 15.95
N SER A 23 3.61 13.82 16.00
CA SER A 23 3.75 12.43 15.63
C SER A 23 4.09 12.27 14.15
N ARG A 24 4.90 11.25 13.82
CA ARG A 24 5.31 11.00 12.45
C ARG A 24 4.14 10.45 11.62
N PRO A 25 4.09 10.70 10.31
CA PRO A 25 3.03 10.16 9.45
C PRO A 25 2.83 8.64 9.56
N ILE A 26 3.91 7.89 9.81
CA ILE A 26 3.85 6.43 10.00
C ILE A 26 3.10 6.01 11.27
N GLU A 27 3.10 6.85 12.31
CA GLU A 27 2.42 6.58 13.59
C GLU A 27 0.91 6.78 13.44
N PHE A 28 0.50 7.80 12.70
CA PHE A 28 -0.89 7.96 12.26
C PHE A 28 -1.32 6.78 11.38
N PHE A 29 -0.48 6.39 10.42
CA PHE A 29 -0.78 5.28 9.51
C PHE A 29 -0.97 3.95 10.26
N ASN A 30 -0.08 3.62 11.18
CA ASN A 30 -0.18 2.41 11.99
C ASN A 30 -1.39 2.42 12.94
N ASN A 31 -1.94 3.58 13.29
CA ASN A 31 -3.20 3.68 14.01
C ASN A 31 -4.42 3.46 13.09
N MET A 32 -4.40 4.02 11.88
CA MET A 32 -5.51 3.87 10.92
C MET A 32 -5.61 2.46 10.35
N ILE A 33 -4.46 1.86 10.01
CA ILE A 33 -4.36 0.53 9.44
C ILE A 33 -3.30 -0.22 10.23
N SER A 34 -3.71 -0.96 11.25
CA SER A 34 -2.78 -1.60 12.16
C SER A 34 -1.85 -2.61 11.45
N PRO A 35 -0.59 -2.77 11.91
CA PRO A 35 0.30 -3.80 11.37
C PRO A 35 -0.33 -5.20 11.44
N SER A 36 -1.08 -5.50 12.51
CA SER A 36 -1.79 -6.78 12.66
C SER A 36 -2.86 -6.97 11.59
N PHE A 37 -3.65 -5.92 11.27
CA PHE A 37 -4.62 -5.96 10.19
C PHE A 37 -3.94 -6.19 8.84
N ARG A 38 -2.88 -5.43 8.52
CA ARG A 38 -2.13 -5.60 7.25
C ARG A 38 -1.58 -7.02 7.11
N ASN A 39 -1.06 -7.59 8.19
CA ASN A 39 -0.57 -8.96 8.21
C ASN A 39 -1.68 -9.99 8.00
N SER A 40 -2.85 -9.80 8.61
CA SER A 40 -4.02 -10.68 8.43
C SER A 40 -4.51 -10.66 6.98
N VAL A 41 -4.66 -9.48 6.38
CA VAL A 41 -5.06 -9.36 4.97
C VAL A 41 -4.02 -10.03 4.07
N ARG A 42 -2.72 -9.79 4.29
CA ARG A 42 -1.64 -10.46 3.53
C ARG A 42 -1.72 -11.98 3.59
N LYS A 43 -1.94 -12.55 4.78
CA LYS A 43 -2.11 -13.99 4.95
C LYS A 43 -3.31 -14.51 4.16
N MET A 44 -4.45 -13.82 4.28
CA MET A 44 -5.65 -14.17 3.53
C MET A 44 -5.43 -14.14 2.01
N THR A 45 -4.80 -13.07 1.49
CA THR A 45 -4.44 -12.94 0.07
C THR A 45 -3.57 -14.10 -0.43
N ASN A 46 -2.56 -14.49 0.36
CA ASN A 46 -1.70 -15.61 -0.01
C ASN A 46 -2.42 -16.96 0.03
N ILE A 47 -3.29 -17.17 1.02
CA ILE A 47 -4.12 -18.39 1.13
C ILE A 47 -5.06 -18.49 -0.08
N ARG A 48 -5.75 -17.40 -0.42
CA ARG A 48 -6.63 -17.35 -1.59
C ARG A 48 -5.89 -17.69 -2.88
N ALA A 49 -4.71 -17.11 -3.08
CA ALA A 49 -3.87 -17.44 -4.23
C ALA A 49 -3.49 -18.92 -4.29
N ALA A 50 -3.18 -19.54 -3.13
CA ALA A 50 -2.88 -20.96 -3.06
C ALA A 50 -4.11 -21.83 -3.35
N MET A 51 -5.30 -21.45 -2.88
CA MET A 51 -6.56 -22.15 -3.16
C MET A 51 -6.92 -22.12 -4.65
N ASP A 52 -6.64 -21.01 -5.32
CA ASP A 52 -6.80 -20.88 -6.77
C ASP A 52 -5.71 -21.64 -7.56
N GLY A 53 -4.78 -22.30 -6.86
CA GLY A 53 -3.69 -23.09 -7.43
C GLY A 53 -2.53 -22.26 -7.99
N ALA A 54 -2.45 -20.97 -7.66
CA ALA A 54 -1.38 -20.11 -8.14
C ALA A 54 -0.02 -20.63 -7.66
N SER A 55 1.03 -20.42 -8.46
CA SER A 55 2.37 -20.99 -8.22
C SER A 55 2.50 -22.51 -8.39
N ASN A 56 1.44 -23.24 -8.78
CA ASN A 56 1.52 -24.65 -9.15
C ASN A 56 1.59 -24.79 -10.70
N PRO A 57 2.70 -25.28 -11.28
CA PRO A 57 2.85 -25.45 -12.73
C PRO A 57 1.87 -26.46 -13.36
N GLU A 58 1.37 -27.42 -12.57
CA GLU A 58 0.40 -28.43 -13.02
C GLU A 58 -1.05 -27.94 -12.95
N SER A 59 -1.25 -26.82 -12.28
CA SER A 59 -2.57 -26.22 -12.12
C SER A 59 -2.93 -25.39 -13.36
N ARG A 60 -4.18 -25.45 -13.82
CA ARG A 60 -4.69 -24.69 -14.99
C ARG A 60 -4.89 -23.19 -14.72
N THR A 61 -4.13 -22.59 -13.81
CA THR A 61 -4.29 -21.17 -13.46
C THR A 61 -3.51 -20.27 -14.41
N ASN A 62 -3.97 -19.03 -14.51
CA ASN A 62 -3.31 -17.97 -15.25
C ASN A 62 -2.13 -17.34 -14.49
N TYR A 63 -1.74 -17.87 -13.33
CA TYR A 63 -0.70 -17.32 -12.45
C TYR A 63 0.36 -18.35 -12.01
N PRO A 64 1.00 -19.11 -12.93
CA PRO A 64 2.01 -20.10 -12.57
C PRO A 64 3.28 -19.47 -11.97
N GLU A 65 3.59 -18.21 -12.31
CA GLU A 65 4.70 -17.45 -11.74
C GLU A 65 4.29 -16.51 -10.59
N PHE A 66 3.18 -16.81 -9.92
CA PHE A 66 2.85 -16.20 -8.65
C PHE A 66 3.95 -16.50 -7.60
N LYS A 67 4.14 -15.56 -6.68
CA LYS A 67 4.96 -15.78 -5.48
C LYS A 67 4.22 -15.15 -4.31
N PRO A 68 4.10 -15.80 -3.15
CA PRO A 68 3.46 -15.22 -1.98
C PRO A 68 4.00 -13.82 -1.66
N PHE A 69 3.15 -12.93 -1.19
CA PHE A 69 3.54 -11.58 -0.77
C PHE A 69 4.23 -11.62 0.60
N THR A 70 5.43 -11.05 0.65
CA THR A 70 6.12 -10.69 1.89
C THR A 70 5.49 -9.43 2.50
N GLU A 71 5.74 -9.19 3.77
CA GLU A 71 5.26 -7.99 4.48
C GLU A 71 5.73 -6.71 3.78
N ASP A 72 7.03 -6.58 3.51
CA ASP A 72 7.60 -5.43 2.79
C ASP A 72 6.91 -5.17 1.44
N LYS A 73 6.68 -6.21 0.63
CA LYS A 73 6.00 -6.01 -0.67
C LYS A 73 4.53 -5.64 -0.51
N PHE A 74 3.87 -6.20 0.49
CA PHE A 74 2.46 -5.93 0.75
C PHE A 74 2.26 -4.48 1.21
N ASP A 75 3.10 -4.00 2.11
CA ASP A 75 3.08 -2.60 2.59
C ASP A 75 3.40 -1.60 1.46
N LYS A 76 4.32 -1.94 0.53
CA LYS A 76 4.57 -1.13 -0.67
C LYS A 76 3.34 -1.03 -1.59
N PHE A 77 2.56 -2.09 -1.73
CA PHE A 77 1.30 -2.02 -2.48
C PHE A 77 0.26 -1.17 -1.78
N PHE A 78 0.14 -1.26 -0.45
CA PHE A 78 -0.69 -0.32 0.33
C PHE A 78 -0.25 1.14 0.13
N GLY A 79 1.06 1.39 0.17
CA GLY A 79 1.64 2.69 -0.13
C GLY A 79 1.25 3.22 -1.51
N LEU A 80 1.15 2.35 -2.52
CA LEU A 80 0.69 2.73 -3.86
C LEU A 80 -0.80 3.15 -3.89
N PHE A 81 -1.68 2.53 -3.08
CA PHE A 81 -3.07 2.97 -2.97
C PHE A 81 -3.19 4.34 -2.30
N ILE A 82 -2.41 4.57 -1.25
CA ILE A 82 -2.34 5.88 -0.57
C ILE A 82 -1.81 6.94 -1.54
N ALA A 83 -0.72 6.64 -2.25
CA ALA A 83 -0.15 7.53 -3.24
C ALA A 83 -1.15 7.86 -4.36
N ASN A 84 -1.96 6.89 -4.80
CA ASN A 84 -3.07 7.12 -5.73
C ASN A 84 -4.18 8.02 -5.17
N GLY A 85 -4.45 7.93 -3.87
CA GLY A 85 -5.41 8.82 -3.21
C GLY A 85 -4.92 10.27 -3.10
N VAL A 86 -3.61 10.47 -2.96
CA VAL A 86 -3.00 11.81 -2.86
C VAL A 86 -2.73 12.40 -4.23
N HIS A 87 -2.17 11.61 -5.15
CA HIS A 87 -1.82 12.01 -6.51
C HIS A 87 -2.37 10.97 -7.49
N SER A 88 -3.60 11.15 -7.93
CA SER A 88 -4.24 10.21 -8.83
C SER A 88 -3.54 10.21 -10.19
N LYS A 89 -3.20 9.02 -10.69
CA LYS A 89 -2.76 8.84 -12.08
C LYS A 89 -3.94 8.28 -12.89
N PRO A 90 -4.27 8.86 -14.06
CA PRO A 90 -5.34 8.38 -14.95
C PRO A 90 -5.22 6.91 -15.35
N ARG A 91 -3.98 6.40 -15.45
CA ARG A 91 -3.69 5.01 -15.76
C ARG A 91 -2.77 4.43 -14.72
N ILE A 92 -3.09 3.23 -14.24
CA ILE A 92 -2.25 2.52 -13.27
C ILE A 92 -0.83 2.25 -13.80
N ASP A 93 -0.71 2.07 -15.11
CA ASP A 93 0.55 1.82 -15.80
C ASP A 93 1.58 2.92 -15.59
N TRP A 94 1.13 4.16 -15.38
CA TRP A 94 2.00 5.30 -15.18
C TRP A 94 2.74 5.25 -13.84
N TRP A 95 2.23 4.50 -12.86
CA TRP A 95 2.97 4.23 -11.62
C TRP A 95 4.16 3.29 -11.83
N PHE A 96 4.21 2.55 -12.93
CA PHE A 96 5.29 1.58 -13.16
C PHE A 96 6.28 2.05 -14.23
N LYS A 97 6.17 3.30 -14.68
CA LYS A 97 7.12 3.93 -15.60
C LYS A 97 8.12 4.79 -14.83
N GLU A 98 9.36 4.78 -15.27
CA GLU A 98 10.41 5.68 -14.77
C GLU A 98 10.29 7.05 -15.43
N SER A 99 10.65 8.12 -14.72
CA SER A 99 10.57 9.50 -15.26
C SER A 99 11.46 9.69 -16.48
N ASN A 100 12.55 8.92 -16.61
CA ASN A 100 13.41 8.94 -17.79
C ASN A 100 12.68 8.43 -19.05
N THR A 101 11.73 7.50 -18.90
CA THR A 101 10.96 6.95 -20.03
C THR A 101 9.68 7.73 -20.34
N ASP A 102 9.12 8.43 -19.35
CA ASP A 102 7.89 9.21 -19.48
C ASP A 102 8.00 10.43 -18.56
N PRO A 103 8.56 11.56 -19.02
CA PRO A 103 8.82 12.72 -18.16
C PRO A 103 7.57 13.37 -17.58
N LEU A 104 6.41 13.21 -18.24
CA LEU A 104 5.14 13.79 -17.78
C LEU A 104 4.47 12.91 -16.72
N PHE A 105 4.46 11.59 -16.93
CA PHE A 105 3.62 10.69 -16.14
C PHE A 105 4.41 9.63 -15.36
N GLY A 106 5.70 9.49 -15.63
CA GLY A 106 6.60 8.62 -14.89
C GLY A 106 6.65 8.93 -13.40
N ASN A 107 7.08 7.94 -12.64
CA ASN A 107 7.22 8.03 -11.20
C ASN A 107 8.35 7.13 -10.70
N ASP A 108 9.46 7.75 -10.30
CA ASP A 108 10.62 7.06 -9.75
C ASP A 108 10.39 6.57 -8.31
N PHE A 109 9.34 7.03 -7.63
CA PHE A 109 8.97 6.54 -6.31
C PHE A 109 8.54 5.07 -6.35
N THR A 110 7.73 4.70 -7.34
CA THR A 110 7.13 3.36 -7.43
C THR A 110 7.93 2.42 -8.31
N SER A 111 8.48 2.91 -9.43
CA SER A 111 9.36 2.15 -10.32
C SER A 111 10.78 2.01 -9.73
N GLY A 112 11.32 3.08 -9.11
CA GLY A 112 12.66 3.11 -8.52
C GLY A 112 12.71 2.70 -7.05
N ILE A 113 12.05 3.42 -6.14
CA ILE A 113 12.19 3.20 -4.69
C ILE A 113 11.46 1.93 -4.24
N PHE A 114 10.20 1.75 -4.64
CA PHE A 114 9.46 0.54 -4.26
C PHE A 114 9.77 -0.68 -5.13
N LYS A 115 10.38 -0.48 -6.31
CA LYS A 115 10.70 -1.52 -7.30
C LYS A 115 9.50 -2.43 -7.59
N LEU A 116 8.31 -1.85 -7.62
CA LEU A 116 7.08 -2.58 -7.89
C LEU A 116 6.95 -2.85 -9.37
N LYS A 117 6.44 -4.03 -9.71
CA LYS A 117 6.17 -4.42 -11.10
C LYS A 117 4.68 -4.49 -11.32
N LYS A 118 4.20 -3.95 -12.44
CA LYS A 118 2.79 -4.00 -12.86
C LYS A 118 2.20 -5.40 -12.71
N ARG A 119 2.89 -6.46 -13.17
CA ARG A 119 2.41 -7.84 -13.04
C ARG A 119 2.12 -8.23 -11.58
N ARG A 120 3.02 -7.87 -10.67
CA ARG A 120 2.87 -8.17 -9.24
C ARG A 120 1.72 -7.39 -8.61
N TYR A 121 1.49 -6.15 -9.08
CA TYR A 121 0.31 -5.38 -8.70
C TYR A 121 -0.99 -6.03 -9.20
N MET A 122 -1.00 -6.57 -10.42
CA MET A 122 -2.18 -7.28 -10.94
C MET A 122 -2.49 -8.54 -10.12
N HIS A 123 -1.47 -9.30 -9.71
CA HIS A 123 -1.65 -10.43 -8.78
C HIS A 123 -2.21 -9.95 -7.44
N PHE A 124 -1.68 -8.83 -6.92
CA PHE A 124 -2.15 -8.26 -5.66
C PHE A 124 -3.63 -7.88 -5.77
N LYS A 125 -4.00 -7.12 -6.80
CA LYS A 125 -5.39 -6.71 -7.06
C LYS A 125 -6.34 -7.89 -7.25
N HIS A 126 -5.86 -9.00 -7.81
CA HIS A 126 -6.69 -10.18 -8.06
C HIS A 126 -7.00 -10.98 -6.79
N PHE A 127 -6.00 -11.14 -5.92
CA PHE A 127 -6.13 -11.99 -4.73
C PHE A 127 -6.41 -11.23 -3.42
N LEU A 128 -6.26 -9.90 -3.41
CA LEU A 128 -6.72 -9.05 -2.30
C LEU A 128 -8.25 -9.06 -2.24
#